data_AF-A0A534AJB6-F1
#
_entry.id   AF-A0A534AJB6-F1
#
_cell.length_a   1.000
_cell.length_b   1.000
_cell.length_c   1.000
_cell.angle_alpha   90.00
_cell.angle_beta   90.00
_cell.angle_gamma   90.00
#
_symmetry.space_group_name_H-M   'P 1'
#
loop_
_entity.id
_entity.type
_entity.pdbx_description
1 polymer ?
#
loop_
_entity_poly.entity_id
_entity_poly.type
_entity_poly.pdbx_seq_one_letter_code
_entity_poly.pdbx_strand_id
1 'polypeptide(L)'
;CGAEPADLDSLRRFAGRHGLSEIGAEAHRRVLHLRAPPQALERAFGVTLGKYQFSDGRGPFVGCDRAPALPPEAIAVLGLDRRPVARVRSRRPRAAPSVTYTPIQLGALYSFPAGTDGSGETVAIIELGGGFTTGDLAQYFRSLGIARAPTVTAVGVVGGANQPGGDADGEVMLDIEVIGALAPGANIVVYFAPNTDQGFYEAISQAAHDAARKPSVISISWGGPEDSWTAAARDAMQTALEDAAALGVTVTVAAGDSGSGDGESDGQPHVDFPASSPYALACGGTRLTASGASIASEVVWNETSANEGATGGGVSTVFPLPAWQQGIAVPKAPNGVAGRGVPDVAGNADPLTGYQVLVDGVSEVIGGTSAVAPLWAALIARCNQKLGRPLGDVHAALYQIGTRAFRDITQGNNGAYQAATGWDPCTGLGTPNGEALLAALAALKA
;
A
#
# COMPACT_ATOMS: atom_id res chain seq x y z
N CYS A 1 20.90 5.64 12.28
CA CYS A 1 20.14 6.62 11.48
C CYS A 1 19.17 7.33 12.42
N GLY A 2 18.94 8.62 12.21
CA GLY A 2 18.08 9.45 13.05
C GLY A 2 18.43 10.93 12.87
N ALA A 3 17.59 11.81 13.42
CA ALA A 3 17.82 13.25 13.36
C ALA A 3 19.06 13.60 14.19
N GLU A 4 19.90 14.50 13.67
CA GLU A 4 21.02 15.00 14.45
C GLU A 4 20.49 15.76 15.67
N PRO A 5 21.07 15.58 16.88
CA PRO A 5 20.63 16.30 18.06
C PRO A 5 20.63 17.82 17.89
N ALA A 6 21.60 18.34 17.12
CA ALA A 6 21.71 19.77 16.81
C ALA A 6 20.52 20.29 16.00
N ASP A 7 20.00 19.50 15.06
CA ASP A 7 18.83 19.84 14.25
C ASP A 7 17.57 19.88 15.10
N LEU A 8 17.36 18.86 15.95
CA LEU A 8 16.24 18.84 16.89
C LEU A 8 16.28 20.05 17.84
N ASP A 9 17.45 20.41 18.34
CA ASP A 9 17.60 21.58 19.21
C ASP A 9 17.36 22.90 18.44
N SER A 10 17.70 22.96 17.16
CA SER A 10 17.37 24.10 16.30
C SER A 10 15.86 24.24 16.10
N LEU A 11 15.17 23.13 15.80
CA LEU A 11 13.73 23.07 15.67
C LEU A 11 13.01 23.39 16.99
N ARG A 12 13.55 22.97 18.14
CA ARG A 12 13.04 23.35 19.47
C ARG A 12 13.17 24.84 19.74
N ARG A 13 14.31 25.45 19.36
CA ARG A 13 14.48 26.92 19.45
C ARG A 13 13.51 27.64 18.53
N PHE A 14 13.28 27.13 17.32
CA PHE A 14 12.25 27.64 16.42
C PHE A 14 10.86 27.54 17.07
N ALA A 15 10.47 26.37 17.58
CA ALA A 15 9.21 26.15 18.28
C ALA A 15 9.01 27.16 19.43
N GLY A 16 10.02 27.33 20.29
CA GLY A 16 9.98 28.27 21.41
C GLY A 16 9.77 29.73 20.98
N ARG A 17 10.41 30.19 19.90
CA ARG A 17 10.23 31.55 19.37
C ARG A 17 8.81 31.81 18.84
N HIS A 18 8.14 30.77 18.36
CA HIS A 18 6.79 30.87 17.79
C HIS A 18 5.67 30.45 18.75
N GLY A 19 6.00 30.10 20.00
CA GLY A 19 5.02 29.66 21.00
C GLY A 19 4.44 28.28 20.71
N LEU A 20 5.20 27.41 20.03
CA LEU A 20 4.85 26.02 19.80
C LEU A 20 5.39 25.17 20.96
N SER A 21 4.60 24.20 21.42
CA SER A 21 4.99 23.27 22.47
C SER A 21 5.38 21.92 21.88
N GLU A 22 6.53 21.39 22.25
CA GLU A 22 6.90 19.99 21.97
C GLU A 22 6.01 19.05 22.77
N ILE A 23 5.38 18.10 22.09
CA ILE A 23 4.57 17.04 22.70
C ILE A 23 5.21 15.65 22.56
N GLY A 24 6.29 15.55 21.79
CA GLY A 24 7.06 14.33 21.61
C GLY A 24 8.17 14.51 20.57
N ALA A 25 9.19 13.69 20.65
CA ALA A 25 10.26 13.63 19.66
C ALA A 25 10.74 12.19 19.49
N GLU A 26 10.91 11.77 18.25
CA GLU A 26 11.32 10.42 17.88
C GLU A 26 12.53 10.53 16.95
N ALA A 27 13.70 10.75 17.57
CA ALA A 27 14.93 11.02 16.82
C ALA A 27 15.26 9.92 15.81
N HIS A 28 15.04 8.65 16.14
CA HIS A 28 15.27 7.52 15.24
C HIS A 28 14.39 7.56 13.98
N ARG A 29 13.17 8.12 14.07
CA ARG A 29 12.23 8.34 12.96
C ARG A 29 12.34 9.73 12.32
N ARG A 30 13.23 10.59 12.83
CA ARG A 30 13.41 11.98 12.42
C ARG A 30 12.15 12.84 12.58
N VAL A 31 11.38 12.62 13.65
CA VAL A 31 10.12 13.34 13.91
C VAL A 31 10.20 14.20 15.18
N LEU A 32 9.69 15.44 15.07
CA LEU A 32 9.40 16.32 16.20
C LEU A 32 7.92 16.70 16.17
N HIS A 33 7.18 16.32 17.21
CA HIS A 33 5.76 16.60 17.33
C HIS A 33 5.53 17.91 18.07
N LEU A 34 4.87 18.85 17.41
CA LEU A 34 4.56 20.18 17.95
C LEU A 34 3.06 20.41 18.05
N ARG A 35 2.64 21.16 19.07
CA ARG A 35 1.25 21.59 19.25
C ARG A 35 1.20 23.07 19.62
N ALA A 36 0.24 23.79 19.05
CA ALA A 36 -0.05 25.18 19.40
C ALA A 36 -1.49 25.57 19.02
N PRO A 37 -2.00 26.71 19.51
CA PRO A 37 -3.22 27.32 18.97
C PRO A 37 -3.05 27.66 17.47
N PRO A 38 -4.14 27.68 16.67
CA PRO A 38 -4.09 27.94 15.23
C PRO A 38 -3.26 29.17 14.84
N GLN A 39 -3.43 30.29 15.56
CA GLN A 39 -2.73 31.55 15.24
C GLN A 39 -1.20 31.46 15.44
N ALA A 40 -0.72 30.58 16.31
CA ALA A 40 0.70 30.34 16.48
C ALA A 40 1.27 29.49 15.34
N LEU A 41 0.52 28.47 14.88
CA LEU A 41 0.87 27.65 13.72
C LEU A 41 0.92 28.51 12.44
N GLU A 42 -0.10 29.35 12.23
CA GLU A 42 -0.17 30.29 11.11
C GLU A 42 1.06 31.20 11.06
N ARG A 43 1.45 31.79 12.20
CA ARG A 43 2.65 32.64 12.28
C ARG A 43 3.96 31.87 12.13
N ALA A 44 4.04 30.65 12.64
CA ALA A 44 5.25 29.83 12.56
C ALA A 44 5.55 29.41 11.12
N PHE A 45 4.51 29.00 10.40
CA PHE A 45 4.64 28.36 9.11
C PHE A 45 4.17 29.25 7.94
N GLY A 46 3.79 30.51 8.21
CA GLY A 46 3.42 31.47 7.17
C GLY A 46 2.18 31.06 6.36
N VAL A 47 1.23 30.38 7.01
CA VAL A 47 -0.03 29.91 6.38
C VAL A 47 -1.23 30.58 7.06
N THR A 48 -2.38 30.53 6.39
CA THR A 48 -3.69 30.77 6.99
C THR A 48 -4.46 29.46 7.05
N LEU A 49 -4.89 29.07 8.25
CA LEU A 49 -5.67 27.87 8.47
C LEU A 49 -7.14 28.17 8.21
N GLY A 50 -7.77 27.35 7.38
CA GLY A 50 -9.16 27.51 6.99
C GLY A 50 -9.94 26.21 7.16
N LYS A 51 -11.27 26.34 7.20
CA LYS A 51 -12.17 25.21 6.94
C LYS A 51 -12.50 25.22 5.46
N TYR A 52 -12.14 24.15 4.78
CA TYR A 52 -12.37 23.95 3.35
C TYR A 52 -13.40 22.84 3.16
N GLN A 53 -13.99 22.79 1.97
CA GLN A 53 -14.90 21.74 1.56
C GLN A 53 -14.59 21.37 0.12
N PHE A 54 -14.68 20.08 -0.20
CA PHE A 54 -14.54 19.63 -1.57
C PHE A 54 -15.75 20.08 -2.41
N SER A 55 -15.52 20.40 -3.68
CA SER A 55 -16.59 20.73 -4.62
C SER A 55 -17.52 19.56 -4.92
N ASP A 56 -17.07 18.32 -4.67
CA ASP A 56 -17.81 17.08 -4.87
C ASP A 56 -18.72 16.69 -3.69
N GLY A 57 -18.82 17.55 -2.66
CA GLY A 57 -19.71 17.35 -1.53
C GLY A 57 -19.14 16.50 -0.39
N ARG A 58 -17.89 16.02 -0.48
CA ARG A 58 -17.19 15.43 0.66
C ARG A 58 -17.11 16.41 1.84
N GLY A 59 -17.04 15.85 3.05
CA GLY A 59 -17.09 16.61 4.31
C GLY A 59 -16.01 17.70 4.42
N PRO A 60 -16.25 18.73 5.26
CA PRO A 60 -15.29 19.80 5.43
C PRO A 60 -14.04 19.31 6.15
N PHE A 61 -12.90 19.94 5.85
CA PHE A 61 -11.60 19.65 6.46
C PHE A 61 -10.89 20.94 6.87
N VAL A 62 -9.90 20.82 7.75
CA VAL A 62 -8.98 21.93 8.05
C VAL A 62 -7.83 21.86 7.06
N GLY A 63 -7.48 22.97 6.43
CA GLY A 63 -6.41 23.05 5.44
C GLY A 63 -5.59 24.32 5.56
N CYS A 64 -4.58 24.45 4.71
CA CYS A 64 -3.78 25.67 4.54
C CYS A 64 -4.11 26.35 3.21
N ASP A 65 -4.05 27.68 3.17
CA ASP A 65 -4.20 28.45 1.92
C ASP A 65 -3.00 28.32 0.96
N ARG A 66 -1.85 27.89 1.48
CA ARG A 66 -0.58 27.71 0.75
C ARG A 66 0.32 26.69 1.45
N ALA A 67 1.42 26.33 0.80
CA ALA A 67 2.44 25.48 1.38
C ALA A 67 3.09 26.11 2.63
N PRO A 68 3.27 25.35 3.73
CA PRO A 68 3.99 25.80 4.92
C PRO A 68 5.43 26.23 4.60
N ALA A 69 5.86 27.35 5.17
CA ALA A 69 7.27 27.73 5.24
C ALA A 69 8.00 26.75 6.17
N LEU A 70 9.08 26.15 5.66
CA LEU A 70 9.86 25.16 6.41
C LEU A 70 10.98 25.85 7.20
N PRO A 71 11.18 25.48 8.49
CA PRO A 71 12.44 25.79 9.15
C PRO A 71 13.60 25.05 8.45
N PRO A 72 14.83 25.59 8.46
CA PRO A 72 15.94 25.07 7.64
C PRO A 72 16.23 23.58 7.82
N GLU A 73 16.01 23.04 9.02
CA GLU A 73 16.32 21.66 9.38
C GLU A 73 15.16 20.69 9.09
N ALA A 74 13.99 21.19 8.66
CA ALA A 74 12.83 20.35 8.34
C ALA A 74 12.64 20.20 6.82
N ILE A 75 12.36 18.98 6.40
CA ILE A 75 12.00 18.67 5.00
C ILE A 75 10.49 18.83 4.74
N ALA A 76 9.66 18.76 5.78
CA ALA A 76 8.22 18.89 5.69
C ALA A 76 7.59 19.31 7.03
N VAL A 77 6.38 19.87 6.94
CA VAL A 77 5.47 20.10 8.07
C VAL A 77 4.14 19.47 7.72
N LEU A 78 3.80 18.36 8.38
CA LEU A 78 2.58 17.59 8.12
C LEU A 78 1.49 17.90 9.16
N GLY A 79 0.23 17.63 8.84
CA GLY A 79 -0.90 17.70 9.78
C GLY A 79 -1.52 19.08 9.95
N LEU A 80 -0.97 20.11 9.29
CA LEU A 80 -1.65 21.41 9.11
C LEU A 80 -2.77 21.30 8.06
N ASP A 81 -2.57 20.48 7.04
CA ASP A 81 -3.61 20.07 6.11
C ASP A 81 -4.18 18.72 6.53
N ARG A 82 -5.49 18.68 6.79
CA ARG A 82 -6.24 17.49 7.21
C ARG A 82 -7.20 17.01 6.14
N ARG A 83 -6.97 17.41 4.89
CA ARG A 83 -7.61 16.83 3.73
C ARG A 83 -7.32 15.31 3.70
N PRO A 84 -8.34 14.45 3.49
CA PRO A 84 -8.11 13.04 3.20
C PRO A 84 -7.14 12.88 2.03
N VAL A 85 -6.01 12.22 2.29
CA VAL A 85 -4.90 12.08 1.32
C VAL A 85 -5.02 10.81 0.48
N ALA A 86 -5.78 9.83 0.97
CA ALA A 86 -5.89 8.54 0.32
C ALA A 86 -7.33 8.02 0.30
N ARG A 87 -7.56 7.03 -0.56
CA ARG A 87 -8.78 6.23 -0.69
C ARG A 87 -8.41 4.77 -0.58
N VAL A 88 -9.34 3.94 -0.08
CA VAL A 88 -9.24 2.49 -0.20
C VAL A 88 -9.23 2.08 -1.68
N ARG A 89 -8.47 1.05 -2.03
CA ARG A 89 -8.35 0.53 -3.42
C ARG A 89 -9.05 -0.83 -3.56
N SER A 90 -10.26 -0.90 -3.01
CA SER A 90 -11.15 -2.06 -3.07
C SER A 90 -12.48 -1.72 -3.72
N ARG A 91 -13.12 -2.74 -4.29
CA ARG A 91 -14.41 -2.62 -4.97
C ARG A 91 -15.31 -3.82 -4.69
N ARG A 92 -16.60 -3.54 -4.50
CA ARG A 92 -17.66 -4.54 -4.47
C ARG A 92 -18.24 -4.71 -5.88
N PRO A 93 -18.52 -5.94 -6.33
CA PRO A 93 -19.09 -6.17 -7.65
C PRO A 93 -20.52 -5.62 -7.72
N ARG A 94 -20.91 -5.01 -8.85
CA ARG A 94 -22.28 -4.47 -9.02
C ARG A 94 -23.25 -5.55 -9.51
N ALA A 95 -22.72 -6.56 -10.20
CA ALA A 95 -23.44 -7.78 -10.56
C ALA A 95 -22.98 -8.97 -9.71
N ALA A 96 -23.82 -9.99 -9.56
CA ALA A 96 -23.42 -11.22 -8.87
C ALA A 96 -22.25 -11.89 -9.62
N PRO A 97 -21.09 -12.10 -8.98
CA PRO A 97 -19.97 -12.81 -9.59
C PRO A 97 -20.36 -14.25 -9.93
N SER A 98 -19.93 -14.72 -11.10
CA SER A 98 -20.15 -16.12 -11.51
C SER A 98 -19.10 -17.07 -10.94
N VAL A 99 -17.94 -16.54 -10.57
CA VAL A 99 -16.82 -17.26 -9.96
C VAL A 99 -16.25 -16.37 -8.86
N THR A 100 -15.89 -16.96 -7.72
CA THR A 100 -15.22 -16.28 -6.61
C THR A 100 -14.22 -17.23 -5.98
N TYR A 101 -13.25 -16.68 -5.25
CA TYR A 101 -12.20 -17.48 -4.63
C TYR A 101 -12.04 -17.14 -3.16
N THR A 102 -11.72 -18.15 -2.37
CA THR A 102 -11.05 -17.94 -1.08
C THR A 102 -9.58 -17.55 -1.33
N PRO A 103 -8.93 -16.82 -0.42
CA PRO A 103 -7.49 -16.55 -0.53
C PRO A 103 -6.68 -17.84 -0.62
N ILE A 104 -7.06 -18.92 0.08
CA ILE A 104 -6.37 -20.22 0.02
C ILE A 104 -6.36 -20.80 -1.40
N GLN A 105 -7.48 -20.70 -2.13
CA GLN A 105 -7.56 -21.15 -3.53
C GLN A 105 -6.63 -20.32 -4.42
N LEU A 106 -6.58 -19.00 -4.24
CA LEU A 106 -5.67 -18.15 -5.00
C LEU A 106 -4.20 -18.44 -4.66
N GLY A 107 -3.87 -18.68 -3.38
CA GLY A 107 -2.55 -19.12 -2.96
C GLY A 107 -2.12 -20.43 -3.63
N ALA A 108 -3.05 -21.39 -3.77
CA ALA A 108 -2.78 -22.63 -4.51
C ALA A 108 -2.58 -22.38 -6.02
N LEU A 109 -3.43 -21.55 -6.64
CA LEU A 109 -3.33 -21.20 -8.06
C LEU A 109 -2.02 -20.48 -8.41
N TYR A 110 -1.56 -19.59 -7.53
CA TYR A 110 -0.26 -18.91 -7.64
C TYR A 110 0.91 -19.72 -7.09
N SER A 111 0.71 -20.99 -6.74
CA SER A 111 1.77 -21.88 -6.27
C SER A 111 2.56 -21.29 -5.08
N PHE A 112 1.85 -20.81 -4.05
CA PHE A 112 2.49 -20.32 -2.82
C PHE A 112 3.38 -21.42 -2.20
N PRO A 113 4.56 -21.10 -1.64
CA PRO A 113 5.55 -22.12 -1.25
C PRO A 113 5.01 -23.16 -0.27
N ALA A 114 5.01 -24.44 -0.63
CA ALA A 114 4.52 -25.50 0.25
C ALA A 114 5.28 -25.58 1.59
N GLY A 115 4.59 -26.02 2.65
CA GLY A 115 5.19 -26.19 3.98
C GLY A 115 5.62 -24.89 4.67
N THR A 116 5.07 -23.75 4.23
CA THR A 116 5.25 -22.44 4.86
C THR A 116 3.88 -21.86 5.20
N ASP A 117 3.83 -21.05 6.25
CA ASP A 117 2.62 -20.42 6.78
C ASP A 117 2.90 -19.02 7.33
N GLY A 118 4.11 -18.48 7.14
CA GLY A 118 4.55 -17.21 7.70
C GLY A 118 5.01 -17.29 9.16
N SER A 119 5.14 -18.48 9.75
CA SER A 119 5.60 -18.62 11.15
C SER A 119 6.94 -17.91 11.38
N GLY A 120 6.98 -17.09 12.43
CA GLY A 120 8.15 -16.30 12.80
C GLY A 120 8.19 -14.90 12.18
N GLU A 121 7.29 -14.60 11.24
CA GLU A 121 7.18 -13.29 10.62
C GLU A 121 6.09 -12.44 11.27
N THR A 122 6.22 -11.12 11.09
CA THR A 122 5.21 -10.14 11.46
C THR A 122 4.88 -9.30 10.24
N VAL A 123 3.61 -9.23 9.87
CA VAL A 123 3.10 -8.40 8.77
C VAL A 123 2.35 -7.22 9.38
N ALA A 124 2.80 -6.00 9.08
CA ALA A 124 2.10 -4.78 9.41
C ALA A 124 1.08 -4.45 8.31
N ILE A 125 -0.09 -3.92 8.70
CA ILE A 125 -1.10 -3.38 7.80
C ILE A 125 -1.32 -1.92 8.18
N ILE A 126 -1.36 -1.03 7.20
CA ILE A 126 -1.59 0.40 7.42
C ILE A 126 -3.03 0.75 7.09
N GLU A 127 -3.76 1.25 8.09
CA GLU A 127 -5.18 1.59 7.96
C GLU A 127 -5.44 3.04 8.31
N LEU A 128 -6.21 3.73 7.46
CA LEU A 128 -6.52 5.16 7.61
C LEU A 128 -7.96 5.43 8.11
N GLY A 129 -8.66 4.37 8.53
CA GLY A 129 -10.01 4.41 9.07
C GLY A 129 -10.57 3.01 9.31
N GLY A 130 -11.79 2.95 9.83
CA GLY A 130 -12.52 1.70 10.06
C GLY A 130 -11.94 0.83 11.18
N GLY A 131 -12.23 -0.46 11.11
CA GLY A 131 -11.79 -1.43 12.08
C GLY A 131 -12.15 -2.88 11.76
N PHE A 132 -11.86 -3.75 12.72
CA PHE A 132 -12.21 -5.16 12.69
C PHE A 132 -12.74 -5.60 14.06
N THR A 133 -13.55 -6.66 14.05
CA THR A 133 -13.93 -7.38 15.26
C THR A 133 -13.24 -8.75 15.32
N THR A 134 -12.85 -9.19 16.51
CA THR A 134 -12.29 -10.54 16.69
C THR A 134 -13.33 -11.63 16.42
N GLY A 135 -14.62 -11.30 16.53
CA GLY A 135 -15.72 -12.23 16.25
C GLY A 135 -15.78 -12.60 14.77
N ASP A 136 -15.72 -11.59 13.89
CA ASP A 136 -15.75 -11.78 12.44
C ASP A 136 -14.51 -12.54 11.96
N LEU A 137 -13.31 -12.10 12.36
CA LEU A 137 -12.07 -12.80 12.02
C LEU A 137 -12.10 -14.27 12.44
N ALA A 138 -12.57 -14.57 13.65
CA ALA A 138 -12.69 -15.94 14.11
C ALA A 138 -13.73 -16.73 13.31
N GLN A 139 -14.83 -16.10 12.87
CA GLN A 139 -15.83 -16.73 12.01
C GLN A 139 -15.27 -17.03 10.63
N TYR A 140 -14.58 -16.07 10.02
CA TYR A 140 -13.95 -16.22 8.70
C TYR A 140 -12.91 -17.33 8.68
N PHE A 141 -11.92 -17.30 9.59
CA PHE A 141 -10.88 -18.33 9.59
C PHE A 141 -11.42 -19.72 9.91
N ARG A 142 -12.47 -19.84 10.74
CA ARG A 142 -13.17 -21.11 10.96
C ARG A 142 -13.88 -21.61 9.71
N SER A 143 -14.51 -20.74 8.92
CA SER A 143 -15.20 -21.14 7.69
C SER A 143 -14.24 -21.69 6.64
N LEU A 144 -12.99 -21.21 6.64
CA LEU A 144 -11.90 -21.71 5.81
C LEU A 144 -11.21 -22.98 6.36
N GLY A 145 -11.59 -23.46 7.54
CA GLY A 145 -10.96 -24.62 8.18
C GLY A 145 -9.54 -24.37 8.70
N ILE A 146 -9.15 -23.10 8.91
CA ILE A 146 -7.85 -22.75 9.46
C ILE A 146 -7.85 -23.08 10.95
N ALA A 147 -7.14 -24.16 11.32
CA ALA A 147 -7.16 -24.71 12.68
C ALA A 147 -6.58 -23.75 13.74
N ARG A 148 -5.62 -22.91 13.36
CA ARG A 148 -5.04 -21.87 14.21
C ARG A 148 -5.09 -20.55 13.46
N ALA A 149 -6.06 -19.71 13.83
CA ALA A 149 -6.16 -18.36 13.30
C ALA A 149 -4.89 -17.54 13.65
N PRO A 150 -4.49 -16.61 12.78
CA PRO A 150 -3.38 -15.69 13.04
C PRO A 150 -3.65 -14.82 14.27
N THR A 151 -2.58 -14.36 14.91
CA THR A 151 -2.70 -13.35 15.97
C THR A 151 -2.84 -11.98 15.30
N VAL A 152 -3.95 -11.29 15.56
CA VAL A 152 -4.22 -9.95 15.02
C VAL A 152 -4.23 -8.94 16.17
N THR A 153 -3.42 -7.89 16.06
CA THR A 153 -3.33 -6.82 17.07
C THR A 153 -3.49 -5.45 16.43
N ALA A 154 -4.14 -4.52 17.14
CA ALA A 154 -4.29 -3.14 16.68
C ALA A 154 -3.32 -2.21 17.42
N VAL A 155 -2.81 -1.20 16.69
CA VAL A 155 -1.94 -0.14 17.19
C VAL A 155 -2.54 1.19 16.78
N GLY A 156 -2.78 2.08 17.74
CA GLY A 156 -3.21 3.44 17.45
C GLY A 156 -2.02 4.35 17.16
N VAL A 157 -2.11 5.12 16.07
CA VAL A 157 -1.09 6.06 15.60
C VAL A 157 -1.72 7.44 15.45
N VAL A 158 -1.15 8.46 16.11
CA VAL A 158 -1.67 9.85 16.09
C VAL A 158 -3.17 9.95 16.40
N GLY A 159 -3.63 9.15 17.37
CA GLY A 159 -5.04 9.13 17.79
C GLY A 159 -5.98 8.31 16.90
N GLY A 160 -5.48 7.66 15.84
CA GLY A 160 -6.19 6.58 15.16
C GLY A 160 -6.41 5.39 16.09
N ALA A 161 -7.45 4.61 15.83
CA ALA A 161 -7.81 3.43 16.62
C ALA A 161 -8.66 2.47 15.78
N ASN A 162 -8.69 1.20 16.20
CA ASN A 162 -9.63 0.21 15.66
C ASN A 162 -11.07 0.63 16.00
N GLN A 163 -11.83 1.07 15.00
CA GLN A 163 -13.20 1.59 15.16
C GLN A 163 -14.13 0.99 14.10
N PRO A 164 -14.57 -0.27 14.25
CA PRO A 164 -15.52 -0.90 13.34
C PRO A 164 -16.91 -0.22 13.41
N GLY A 165 -17.71 -0.41 12.37
CA GLY A 165 -18.98 0.23 12.08
C GLY A 165 -18.93 1.31 10.98
N GLY A 166 -17.91 1.32 10.11
CA GLY A 166 -17.71 2.38 9.09
C GLY A 166 -17.36 1.86 7.70
N ASP A 167 -17.39 2.74 6.70
CA ASP A 167 -17.21 2.39 5.28
C ASP A 167 -15.86 1.73 4.96
N ALA A 168 -14.84 1.94 5.79
CA ALA A 168 -13.50 1.40 5.62
C ALA A 168 -13.34 -0.03 6.17
N ASP A 169 -14.33 -0.58 6.88
CA ASP A 169 -14.19 -1.91 7.50
C ASP A 169 -14.01 -3.02 6.47
N GLY A 170 -14.61 -2.87 5.29
CA GLY A 170 -14.40 -3.82 4.19
C GLY A 170 -12.95 -3.90 3.74
N GLU A 171 -12.22 -2.79 3.82
CA GLU A 171 -10.79 -2.75 3.53
C GLU A 171 -9.99 -3.46 4.61
N VAL A 172 -10.22 -3.06 5.88
CA VAL A 172 -9.50 -3.59 7.04
C VAL A 172 -9.69 -5.11 7.13
N MET A 173 -10.93 -5.58 6.94
CA MET A 173 -11.24 -7.00 6.97
C MET A 173 -10.62 -7.73 5.78
N LEU A 174 -10.72 -7.21 4.55
CA LEU A 174 -10.08 -7.81 3.37
C LEU A 174 -8.57 -8.00 3.59
N ASP A 175 -7.87 -6.96 4.05
CA ASP A 175 -6.42 -7.00 4.25
C ASP A 175 -6.01 -8.06 5.28
N ILE A 176 -6.67 -8.08 6.43
CA ILE A 176 -6.40 -9.06 7.50
C ILE A 176 -6.76 -10.47 7.06
N GLU A 177 -7.90 -10.66 6.39
CA GLU A 177 -8.40 -11.96 5.97
C GLU A 177 -7.52 -12.60 4.89
N VAL A 178 -7.06 -11.81 3.91
CA VAL A 178 -6.16 -12.27 2.86
C VAL A 178 -4.80 -12.69 3.44
N ILE A 179 -4.17 -11.83 4.26
CA ILE A 179 -2.89 -12.18 4.91
C ILE A 179 -3.07 -13.39 5.82
N GLY A 180 -4.11 -13.36 6.65
CA GLY A 180 -4.37 -14.39 7.65
C GLY A 180 -4.70 -15.76 7.06
N ALA A 181 -5.36 -15.80 5.90
CA ALA A 181 -5.65 -17.05 5.23
C ALA A 181 -4.43 -17.63 4.48
N LEU A 182 -3.57 -16.76 3.93
CA LEU A 182 -2.40 -17.18 3.16
C LEU A 182 -1.15 -17.43 4.02
N ALA A 183 -1.02 -16.74 5.15
CA ALA A 183 0.08 -16.82 6.10
C ALA A 183 -0.44 -16.88 7.57
N PRO A 184 -1.20 -17.93 7.95
CA PRO A 184 -1.85 -18.04 9.25
C PRO A 184 -0.88 -18.14 10.45
N GLY A 185 0.40 -18.46 10.21
CA GLY A 185 1.45 -18.50 11.22
C GLY A 185 2.10 -17.14 11.51
N ALA A 186 1.87 -16.12 10.67
CA ALA A 186 2.39 -14.78 10.88
C ALA A 186 1.62 -14.03 11.97
N ASN A 187 2.30 -13.10 12.66
CA ASN A 187 1.62 -12.09 13.47
C ASN A 187 1.15 -10.96 12.57
N ILE A 188 -0.10 -10.54 12.71
CA ILE A 188 -0.67 -9.41 11.98
C ILE A 188 -0.82 -8.22 12.93
N VAL A 189 -0.30 -7.08 12.51
CA VAL A 189 -0.33 -5.84 13.30
C VAL A 189 -0.93 -4.73 12.47
N VAL A 190 -2.08 -4.22 12.87
CA VAL A 190 -2.83 -3.20 12.15
C VAL A 190 -2.57 -1.84 12.78
N TYR A 191 -1.92 -0.94 12.05
CA TYR A 191 -1.61 0.42 12.48
C TYR A 191 -2.69 1.38 11.98
N PHE A 192 -3.53 1.84 12.89
CA PHE A 192 -4.62 2.77 12.59
C PHE A 192 -4.17 4.21 12.78
N ALA A 193 -4.30 5.02 11.73
CA ALA A 193 -4.04 6.46 11.77
C ALA A 193 -5.19 7.26 11.14
N PRO A 194 -5.29 8.57 11.40
CA PRO A 194 -6.20 9.42 10.65
C PRO A 194 -5.80 9.52 9.17
N ASN A 195 -6.76 9.49 8.25
CA ASN A 195 -6.55 9.74 6.82
C ASN A 195 -6.13 11.20 6.55
N THR A 196 -4.84 11.47 6.73
CA THR A 196 -4.16 12.76 6.58
C THR A 196 -2.70 12.49 6.18
N ASP A 197 -2.00 13.50 5.68
CA ASP A 197 -0.57 13.38 5.34
C ASP A 197 0.27 12.94 6.56
N GLN A 198 0.04 13.55 7.72
CA GLN A 198 0.69 13.21 8.98
C GLN A 198 0.35 11.80 9.42
N GLY A 199 -0.94 11.44 9.47
CA GLY A 199 -1.36 10.12 9.95
C GLY A 199 -0.78 9.00 9.11
N PHE A 200 -0.80 9.16 7.78
CA PHE A 200 -0.28 8.14 6.87
C PHE A 200 1.26 8.01 6.98
N TYR A 201 1.99 9.14 7.05
CA TYR A 201 3.45 9.11 7.27
C TYR A 201 3.80 8.44 8.59
N GLU A 202 3.10 8.82 9.66
CA GLU A 202 3.33 8.30 11.00
C GLU A 202 3.07 6.79 11.09
N ALA A 203 2.01 6.30 10.43
CA ALA A 203 1.70 4.87 10.43
C ALA A 203 2.81 4.03 9.78
N ILE A 204 3.28 4.44 8.59
CA ILE A 204 4.36 3.74 7.88
C ILE A 204 5.67 3.83 8.67
N SER A 205 6.06 5.05 9.06
CA SER A 205 7.31 5.29 9.78
C SER A 205 7.34 4.55 11.12
N GLN A 206 6.23 4.54 11.87
CA GLN A 206 6.14 3.83 13.14
C GLN A 206 6.18 2.31 12.94
N ALA A 207 5.48 1.77 11.94
CA ALA A 207 5.50 0.34 11.64
C ALA A 207 6.91 -0.14 11.24
N ALA A 208 7.61 0.62 10.38
CA ALA A 208 8.98 0.30 9.96
C ALA A 208 9.97 0.28 11.14
N HIS A 209 9.77 1.15 12.14
CA HIS A 209 10.64 1.29 13.30
C HIS A 209 10.14 0.57 14.56
N ASP A 210 9.07 -0.22 14.49
CA ASP A 210 8.50 -0.88 15.67
C ASP A 210 9.44 -1.98 16.18
N ALA A 211 10.28 -1.63 17.16
CA ALA A 211 11.23 -2.55 17.79
C ALA A 211 10.57 -3.62 18.66
N ALA A 212 9.30 -3.45 19.06
CA ALA A 212 8.57 -4.42 19.88
C ALA A 212 7.98 -5.54 19.01
N ARG A 213 7.39 -5.19 17.86
CA ARG A 213 6.69 -6.13 16.97
C ARG A 213 7.52 -6.58 15.78
N LYS A 214 8.50 -5.76 15.37
CA LYS A 214 9.47 -6.00 14.29
C LYS A 214 8.85 -6.53 13.01
N PRO A 215 7.93 -5.77 12.36
CA PRO A 215 7.39 -6.17 11.06
C PRO A 215 8.50 -6.40 10.05
N SER A 216 8.44 -7.48 9.30
CA SER A 216 9.33 -7.75 8.16
C SER A 216 8.67 -7.38 6.82
N VAL A 217 7.36 -7.14 6.84
CA VAL A 217 6.55 -6.72 5.70
C VAL A 217 5.52 -5.68 6.17
N ILE A 218 5.27 -4.66 5.35
CA ILE A 218 4.18 -3.69 5.51
C ILE A 218 3.26 -3.80 4.28
N SER A 219 1.97 -4.02 4.49
CA SER A 219 0.93 -3.98 3.45
C SER A 219 0.16 -2.66 3.52
N ILE A 220 -0.05 -2.05 2.36
CA ILE A 220 -0.77 -0.78 2.22
C ILE A 220 -1.77 -0.89 1.07
N SER A 221 -3.04 -0.76 1.40
CA SER A 221 -4.14 -0.82 0.43
C SER A 221 -4.86 0.54 0.26
N TRP A 222 -4.20 1.60 0.74
CA TRP A 222 -4.63 3.00 0.64
C TRP A 222 -3.72 3.80 -0.29
N GLY A 223 -4.30 4.66 -1.12
CA GLY A 223 -3.52 5.49 -2.05
C GLY A 223 -4.28 6.65 -2.66
N GLY A 224 -3.60 7.43 -3.50
CA GLY A 224 -4.12 8.61 -4.21
C GLY A 224 -3.23 8.97 -5.40
N PRO A 225 -3.73 9.71 -6.41
CA PRO A 225 -2.89 10.14 -7.55
C PRO A 225 -1.65 10.88 -7.05
N GLU A 226 -0.46 10.54 -7.56
CA GLU A 226 0.82 11.07 -7.04
C GLU A 226 0.94 12.61 -7.11
N ASP A 227 0.18 13.24 -8.00
CA ASP A 227 0.11 14.67 -8.25
C ASP A 227 -0.98 15.38 -7.40
N SER A 228 -1.85 14.62 -6.74
CA SER A 228 -2.79 15.16 -5.74
C SER A 228 -2.12 15.51 -4.39
N TRP A 229 -0.92 14.95 -4.17
CA TRP A 229 -0.08 15.20 -3.00
C TRP A 229 0.74 16.48 -3.14
N THR A 230 0.96 17.19 -2.04
CA THR A 230 1.97 18.26 -2.03
C THR A 230 3.36 17.62 -2.13
N ALA A 231 4.31 18.33 -2.77
CA ALA A 231 5.68 17.84 -2.90
C ALA A 231 6.29 17.51 -1.52
N ALA A 232 6.13 18.38 -0.53
CA ALA A 232 6.67 18.15 0.82
C ALA A 232 6.08 16.92 1.51
N ALA A 233 4.77 16.68 1.40
CA ALA A 233 4.13 15.50 1.99
C ALA A 233 4.60 14.20 1.30
N ARG A 234 4.71 14.24 -0.03
CA ARG A 234 5.19 13.12 -0.83
C ARG A 234 6.67 12.81 -0.54
N ASP A 235 7.52 13.83 -0.45
CA ASP A 235 8.94 13.69 -0.12
C ASP A 235 9.12 13.15 1.31
N ALA A 236 8.32 13.61 2.28
CA ALA A 236 8.33 13.05 3.63
C ALA A 236 7.92 11.57 3.64
N MET A 237 6.81 11.23 2.96
CA MET A 237 6.34 9.85 2.84
C MET A 237 7.38 8.94 2.17
N GLN A 238 8.04 9.45 1.13
CA GLN A 238 9.15 8.79 0.47
C GLN A 238 10.27 8.42 1.46
N THR A 239 10.62 9.30 2.40
CA THR A 239 11.62 8.97 3.43
C THR A 239 11.18 7.85 4.38
N ALA A 240 9.87 7.69 4.66
CA ALA A 240 9.37 6.60 5.49
C ALA A 240 9.48 5.24 4.76
N LEU A 241 9.22 5.23 3.45
CA LEU A 241 9.40 4.04 2.60
C LEU A 241 10.88 3.69 2.42
N GLU A 242 11.74 4.70 2.28
CA GLU A 242 13.21 4.54 2.27
C GLU A 242 13.73 3.93 3.57
N ASP A 243 13.25 4.41 4.72
CA ASP A 243 13.62 3.83 6.01
C ASP A 243 13.17 2.37 6.12
N ALA A 244 11.95 2.04 5.69
CA ALA A 244 11.47 0.65 5.68
C ALA A 244 12.40 -0.25 4.84
N ALA A 245 12.77 0.18 3.63
CA ALA A 245 13.72 -0.53 2.79
C ALA A 245 15.09 -0.70 3.46
N ALA A 246 15.64 0.37 4.06
CA ALA A 246 16.92 0.37 4.75
C ALA A 246 16.91 -0.53 6.01
N LEU A 247 15.77 -0.68 6.67
CA LEU A 247 15.56 -1.55 7.81
C LEU A 247 15.26 -3.01 7.43
N GLY A 248 15.23 -3.32 6.13
CA GLY A 248 14.97 -4.68 5.64
C GLY A 248 13.50 -5.07 5.71
N VAL A 249 12.59 -4.10 5.65
CA VAL A 249 11.14 -4.29 5.61
C VAL A 249 10.65 -4.15 4.16
N THR A 250 9.96 -5.16 3.65
CA THR A 250 9.32 -5.07 2.32
C THR A 250 8.00 -4.30 2.45
N VAL A 251 7.76 -3.29 1.59
CA VAL A 251 6.48 -2.57 1.57
C VAL A 251 5.70 -2.94 0.30
N THR A 252 4.53 -3.55 0.44
CA THR A 252 3.65 -3.92 -0.68
C THR A 252 2.48 -2.94 -0.75
N VAL A 253 2.21 -2.37 -1.93
CA VAL A 253 1.23 -1.28 -2.08
C VAL A 253 0.29 -1.54 -3.25
N ALA A 254 -1.02 -1.43 -3.01
CA ALA A 254 -2.03 -1.51 -4.06
C ALA A 254 -1.81 -0.42 -5.12
N ALA A 255 -1.81 -0.78 -6.41
CA ALA A 255 -1.47 0.14 -7.50
C ALA A 255 -2.62 1.07 -7.93
N GLY A 256 -3.82 0.88 -7.38
CA GLY A 256 -5.00 1.68 -7.69
C GLY A 256 -6.08 0.90 -8.44
N ASP A 257 -7.28 1.47 -8.46
CA ASP A 257 -8.53 0.76 -8.81
C ASP A 257 -9.38 1.49 -9.86
N SER A 258 -8.81 2.54 -10.46
CA SER A 258 -9.50 3.44 -11.38
C SER A 258 -8.78 3.54 -12.72
N GLY A 259 -8.15 2.43 -13.13
CA GLY A 259 -7.41 2.34 -14.38
C GLY A 259 -6.19 3.26 -14.40
N SER A 260 -5.70 3.53 -15.61
CA SER A 260 -4.53 4.39 -15.83
C SER A 260 -4.75 5.85 -15.41
N GLY A 261 -5.98 6.29 -15.14
CA GLY A 261 -6.29 7.68 -14.77
C GLY A 261 -6.44 7.92 -13.26
N ASP A 262 -6.34 6.88 -12.43
CA ASP A 262 -6.50 6.92 -10.97
C ASP A 262 -7.69 7.75 -10.42
N GLY A 263 -8.78 7.83 -11.19
CA GLY A 263 -10.00 8.54 -10.80
C GLY A 263 -9.98 10.05 -11.03
N GLU A 264 -8.94 10.59 -11.66
CA GLU A 264 -8.90 11.96 -12.15
C GLU A 264 -9.69 12.13 -13.45
N SER A 265 -10.13 13.36 -13.72
CA SER A 265 -11.08 13.68 -14.80
C SER A 265 -10.49 14.53 -15.93
N ASP A 266 -9.20 14.79 -15.90
CA ASP A 266 -8.46 15.59 -16.90
C ASP A 266 -8.12 14.82 -18.20
N GLY A 267 -8.45 13.53 -18.25
CA GLY A 267 -8.19 12.66 -19.40
C GLY A 267 -6.71 12.28 -19.56
N GLN A 268 -5.87 12.52 -18.56
CA GLN A 268 -4.46 12.10 -18.54
C GLN A 268 -4.27 10.85 -17.68
N PRO A 269 -3.20 10.07 -17.90
CA PRO A 269 -2.83 9.02 -16.98
C PRO A 269 -2.17 9.54 -15.70
N HIS A 270 -2.51 8.91 -14.59
CA HIS A 270 -2.05 9.19 -13.25
C HIS A 270 -1.69 7.87 -12.58
N VAL A 271 -0.51 7.80 -11.95
CA VAL A 271 -0.13 6.65 -11.13
C VAL A 271 -0.41 6.95 -9.66
N ASP A 272 -0.80 5.91 -8.93
CA ASP A 272 -1.13 5.98 -7.52
C ASP A 272 0.14 6.11 -6.66
N PHE A 273 0.10 6.93 -5.62
CA PHE A 273 1.06 7.02 -4.53
C PHE A 273 0.42 6.54 -3.22
N PRO A 274 1.05 5.59 -2.48
CA PRO A 274 2.50 5.32 -2.47
C PRO A 274 3.04 4.32 -3.51
N ALA A 275 2.21 3.69 -4.34
CA ALA A 275 2.68 2.66 -5.28
C ALA A 275 3.73 3.17 -6.28
N SER A 276 3.69 4.45 -6.66
CA SER A 276 4.69 5.05 -7.56
C SER A 276 6.06 5.28 -6.92
N SER A 277 6.20 5.13 -5.60
CA SER A 277 7.50 5.16 -4.93
C SER A 277 8.41 4.04 -5.45
N PRO A 278 9.71 4.29 -5.68
CA PRO A 278 10.70 3.26 -5.99
C PRO A 278 10.99 2.28 -4.85
N TYR A 279 10.45 2.50 -3.65
CA TYR A 279 10.61 1.61 -2.48
C TYR A 279 9.32 0.88 -2.10
N ALA A 280 8.25 1.08 -2.85
CA ALA A 280 6.99 0.36 -2.72
C ALA A 280 6.90 -0.71 -3.81
N LEU A 281 6.77 -1.98 -3.42
CA LEU A 281 6.43 -3.05 -4.36
C LEU A 281 4.97 -2.83 -4.81
N ALA A 282 4.81 -2.27 -6.00
CA ALA A 282 3.51 -1.90 -6.53
C ALA A 282 2.76 -3.14 -7.05
N CYS A 283 1.55 -3.34 -6.55
CA CYS A 283 0.70 -4.51 -6.77
C CYS A 283 -0.51 -4.15 -7.66
N GLY A 284 -0.44 -4.51 -8.93
CA GLY A 284 -1.53 -4.37 -9.90
C GLY A 284 -2.53 -5.52 -9.88
N GLY A 285 -3.49 -5.47 -10.80
CA GLY A 285 -4.69 -6.29 -10.80
C GLY A 285 -4.93 -7.07 -12.10
N THR A 286 -5.32 -8.34 -11.95
CA THR A 286 -5.74 -9.23 -13.04
C THR A 286 -7.18 -9.72 -12.84
N ARG A 287 -7.78 -10.23 -13.91
CA ARG A 287 -8.99 -11.04 -13.88
C ARG A 287 -8.60 -12.49 -14.07
N LEU A 288 -8.74 -13.30 -13.03
CA LEU A 288 -8.38 -14.72 -13.03
C LEU A 288 -9.61 -15.62 -13.14
N THR A 289 -9.57 -16.55 -14.09
CA THR A 289 -10.50 -17.68 -14.15
C THR A 289 -9.73 -18.99 -14.03
N ALA A 290 -10.17 -19.84 -13.11
CA ALA A 290 -9.57 -21.15 -12.88
C ALA A 290 -10.45 -22.28 -13.45
N SER A 291 -9.82 -23.39 -13.81
CA SER A 291 -10.47 -24.67 -14.08
C SER A 291 -9.86 -25.71 -13.13
N GLY A 292 -10.62 -26.07 -12.10
CA GLY A 292 -10.11 -26.91 -11.00
C GLY A 292 -8.97 -26.21 -10.26
N ALA A 293 -7.81 -26.86 -10.20
CA ALA A 293 -6.61 -26.36 -9.50
C ALA A 293 -5.63 -25.61 -10.42
N SER A 294 -6.04 -25.23 -11.64
CA SER A 294 -5.18 -24.57 -12.61
C SER A 294 -5.81 -23.29 -13.15
N ILE A 295 -4.97 -22.29 -13.40
CA ILE A 295 -5.38 -21.03 -14.04
C ILE A 295 -5.73 -21.33 -15.51
N ALA A 296 -6.99 -21.12 -15.87
CA ALA A 296 -7.48 -21.32 -17.23
C ALA A 296 -7.23 -20.09 -18.10
N SER A 297 -7.49 -18.90 -17.56
CA SER A 297 -7.18 -17.62 -18.19
C SER A 297 -6.88 -16.58 -17.12
N GLU A 298 -5.92 -15.71 -17.41
CA GLU A 298 -5.62 -14.54 -16.60
C GLU A 298 -5.25 -13.38 -17.53
N VAL A 299 -5.95 -12.27 -17.37
CA VAL A 299 -5.83 -11.06 -18.21
C VAL A 299 -5.81 -9.82 -17.33
N VAL A 300 -5.48 -8.65 -17.87
CA VAL A 300 -5.58 -7.38 -17.13
C VAL A 300 -7.01 -7.20 -16.59
N TRP A 301 -7.13 -6.80 -15.32
CA TRP A 301 -8.43 -6.40 -14.78
C TRP A 301 -8.83 -5.03 -15.34
N ASN A 302 -9.90 -5.01 -16.15
CA ASN A 302 -10.51 -3.77 -16.61
C ASN A 302 -12.01 -3.95 -16.90
N GLU A 303 -12.83 -3.45 -16.00
CA GLU A 303 -14.29 -3.43 -16.06
C GLU A 303 -14.82 -1.98 -16.04
N THR A 304 -14.03 -1.02 -16.54
CA THR A 304 -14.39 0.41 -16.58
C THR A 304 -15.66 0.67 -17.38
N SER A 305 -15.94 -0.12 -18.43
CA SER A 305 -17.20 -0.06 -19.19
C SER A 305 -18.44 -0.37 -18.35
N ALA A 306 -18.29 -1.15 -17.27
CA ALA A 306 -19.35 -1.46 -16.31
C ALA A 306 -19.30 -0.56 -15.06
N ASN A 307 -18.36 0.40 -15.03
CA ASN A 307 -18.02 1.20 -13.85
C ASN A 307 -17.66 0.33 -12.63
N GLU A 308 -16.96 -0.79 -12.87
CA GLU A 308 -16.47 -1.70 -11.82
C GLU A 308 -14.95 -1.62 -11.60
N GLY A 309 -14.28 -0.63 -12.22
CA GLY A 309 -12.87 -0.34 -12.01
C GLY A 309 -11.91 -1.05 -12.96
N ALA A 310 -10.62 -0.76 -12.79
CA ALA A 310 -9.53 -1.39 -13.50
C ALA A 310 -8.25 -1.19 -12.69
N THR A 311 -7.25 -2.05 -12.90
CA THR A 311 -5.95 -1.89 -12.24
C THR A 311 -5.32 -0.54 -12.55
N GLY A 312 -4.78 0.12 -11.53
CA GLY A 312 -3.86 1.22 -11.72
C GLY A 312 -2.55 0.74 -12.37
N GLY A 313 -1.85 1.67 -13.00
CA GLY A 313 -0.61 1.39 -13.72
C GLY A 313 -0.31 2.43 -14.80
N GLY A 314 0.97 2.66 -15.03
CA GLY A 314 1.47 3.70 -15.92
C GLY A 314 2.93 4.05 -15.64
N VAL A 315 3.28 5.32 -15.81
CA VAL A 315 4.64 5.83 -15.63
C VAL A 315 4.57 7.08 -14.76
N SER A 316 5.30 7.07 -13.65
CA SER A 316 5.40 8.21 -12.75
C SER A 316 5.98 9.42 -13.47
N THR A 317 5.41 10.59 -13.20
CA THR A 317 5.93 11.89 -13.62
C THR A 317 6.72 12.58 -12.51
N VAL A 318 6.68 12.02 -11.30
CA VAL A 318 7.39 12.49 -10.11
C VAL A 318 8.70 11.76 -9.92
N PHE A 319 8.66 10.43 -9.92
CA PHE A 319 9.81 9.59 -9.57
C PHE A 319 10.56 9.18 -10.84
N PRO A 320 11.88 9.41 -10.90
CA PRO A 320 12.69 9.04 -12.05
C PRO A 320 12.73 7.50 -12.22
N LEU A 321 13.01 7.04 -13.44
CA LEU A 321 13.16 5.62 -13.74
C LEU A 321 14.32 5.02 -12.90
N PRO A 322 14.04 4.13 -11.93
CA PRO A 322 15.07 3.62 -11.02
C PRO A 322 16.01 2.65 -11.75
N ALA A 323 17.25 2.56 -11.28
CA ALA A 323 18.31 1.78 -11.94
C ALA A 323 17.94 0.31 -12.19
N TRP A 324 17.26 -0.33 -11.24
CA TRP A 324 16.80 -1.72 -11.36
C TRP A 324 15.70 -1.92 -12.42
N GLN A 325 15.03 -0.85 -12.86
CA GLN A 325 14.01 -0.87 -13.91
C GLN A 325 14.54 -0.41 -15.28
N GLN A 326 15.77 0.09 -15.37
CA GLN A 326 16.34 0.57 -16.64
C GLN A 326 16.62 -0.56 -17.65
N GLY A 327 16.78 -1.80 -17.16
CA GLY A 327 17.02 -2.98 -17.99
C GLY A 327 15.78 -3.46 -18.76
N ILE A 328 14.61 -2.90 -18.47
CA ILE A 328 13.36 -3.20 -19.17
C ILE A 328 12.89 -1.98 -19.98
N ALA A 329 12.09 -2.21 -21.02
CA ALA A 329 11.58 -1.17 -21.90
C ALA A 329 10.34 -0.48 -21.31
N VAL A 330 10.50 0.25 -20.19
CA VAL A 330 9.42 1.09 -19.64
C VAL A 330 9.08 2.18 -20.68
N PRO A 331 7.80 2.34 -21.08
CA PRO A 331 7.42 3.42 -21.97
C PRO A 331 7.61 4.77 -21.29
N LYS A 332 7.55 5.84 -22.06
CA LYS A 332 7.46 7.19 -21.49
C LYS A 332 6.02 7.48 -21.08
N ALA A 333 5.84 8.30 -20.05
CA ALA A 333 4.55 8.91 -19.77
C ALA A 333 4.06 9.73 -20.99
N PRO A 334 2.76 10.01 -21.14
CA PRO A 334 2.25 10.75 -22.30
C PRO A 334 2.85 12.15 -22.51
N ASN A 335 3.33 12.78 -21.43
CA ASN A 335 4.07 14.04 -21.46
C ASN A 335 5.55 13.90 -21.89
N GLY A 336 6.01 12.68 -22.23
CA GLY A 336 7.36 12.38 -22.67
C GLY A 336 8.38 12.13 -21.55
N VAL A 337 7.97 12.18 -20.28
CA VAL A 337 8.83 11.91 -19.13
C VAL A 337 9.16 10.41 -19.05
N ALA A 338 10.44 10.09 -18.80
CA ALA A 338 10.86 8.75 -18.43
C ALA A 338 10.90 8.67 -16.90
N GLY A 339 10.04 7.84 -16.31
CA GLY A 339 9.88 7.71 -14.87
C GLY A 339 9.69 6.27 -14.42
N ARG A 340 9.51 6.08 -13.12
CA ARG A 340 9.20 4.77 -12.49
C ARG A 340 7.92 4.20 -13.10
N GLY A 341 8.02 3.03 -13.76
CA GLY A 341 6.88 2.32 -14.30
C GLY A 341 6.12 1.57 -13.21
N VAL A 342 4.79 1.62 -13.20
CA VAL A 342 3.87 0.97 -12.23
C VAL A 342 2.93 0.04 -12.99
N PRO A 343 2.56 -1.14 -12.47
CA PRO A 343 3.01 -1.76 -11.22
C PRO A 343 4.32 -2.58 -11.40
N ASP A 344 4.80 -3.21 -10.32
CA ASP A 344 5.93 -4.15 -10.38
C ASP A 344 5.46 -5.59 -10.59
N VAL A 345 4.34 -5.94 -9.98
CA VAL A 345 3.76 -7.29 -9.97
C VAL A 345 2.24 -7.17 -9.96
N ALA A 346 1.54 -8.28 -10.19
CA ALA A 346 0.07 -8.30 -10.15
C ALA A 346 -0.49 -9.54 -9.45
N GLY A 347 -1.82 -9.55 -9.30
CA GLY A 347 -2.61 -10.68 -8.83
C GLY A 347 -4.10 -10.41 -9.08
N ASN A 348 -4.93 -11.42 -8.90
CA ASN A 348 -6.37 -11.32 -9.12
C ASN A 348 -6.94 -10.17 -8.30
N ALA A 349 -7.68 -9.28 -8.97
CA ALA A 349 -8.26 -8.07 -8.39
C ALA A 349 -9.66 -7.81 -8.94
N ASP A 350 -10.11 -8.47 -10.00
CA ASP A 350 -11.45 -8.23 -10.53
C ASP A 350 -12.54 -8.66 -9.51
N PRO A 351 -13.43 -7.76 -9.07
CA PRO A 351 -14.56 -8.11 -8.19
C PRO A 351 -15.49 -9.19 -8.77
N LEU A 352 -15.59 -9.32 -10.10
CA LEU A 352 -16.38 -10.37 -10.76
C LEU A 352 -15.72 -11.75 -10.73
N THR A 353 -14.46 -11.81 -10.30
CA THR A 353 -13.74 -13.02 -9.94
C THR A 353 -13.09 -12.87 -8.55
N GLY A 354 -13.78 -12.15 -7.65
CA GLY A 354 -13.20 -11.59 -6.44
C GLY A 354 -13.00 -12.56 -5.26
N TYR A 355 -12.57 -11.98 -4.15
CA TYR A 355 -12.25 -12.65 -2.90
C TYR A 355 -13.49 -12.78 -2.04
N GLN A 356 -13.73 -13.98 -1.53
CA GLN A 356 -14.74 -14.23 -0.51
C GLN A 356 -14.22 -13.70 0.84
N VAL A 357 -14.96 -12.78 1.44
CA VAL A 357 -14.61 -12.11 2.71
C VAL A 357 -15.79 -12.11 3.68
N LEU A 358 -15.54 -11.81 4.94
CA LEU A 358 -16.58 -11.57 5.95
C LEU A 358 -16.39 -10.18 6.57
N VAL A 359 -17.32 -9.27 6.33
CA VAL A 359 -17.26 -7.89 6.82
C VAL A 359 -18.49 -7.62 7.67
N ASP A 360 -18.31 -7.19 8.92
CA ASP A 360 -19.41 -6.89 9.86
C ASP A 360 -20.45 -8.01 9.96
N GLY A 361 -19.99 -9.26 10.01
CA GLY A 361 -20.82 -10.46 10.05
C GLY A 361 -21.51 -10.84 8.73
N VAL A 362 -21.27 -10.10 7.65
CA VAL A 362 -21.85 -10.34 6.31
C VAL A 362 -20.80 -10.97 5.40
N SER A 363 -21.12 -12.14 4.84
CA SER A 363 -20.31 -12.74 3.79
C SER A 363 -20.53 -11.98 2.49
N GLU A 364 -19.45 -11.46 1.91
CA GLU A 364 -19.49 -10.73 0.66
C GLU A 364 -18.28 -11.03 -0.22
N VAL A 365 -18.23 -10.36 -1.38
CA VAL A 365 -17.15 -10.50 -2.35
C VAL A 365 -16.53 -9.14 -2.59
N ILE A 366 -15.21 -9.06 -2.46
CA ILE A 366 -14.45 -7.83 -2.71
C ILE A 366 -13.35 -8.14 -3.72
N GLY A 367 -13.10 -7.19 -4.62
CA GLY A 367 -11.92 -7.12 -5.45
C GLY A 367 -11.19 -5.79 -5.23
N GLY A 368 -10.45 -5.36 -6.23
CA GLY A 368 -9.50 -4.26 -6.15
C GLY A 368 -8.09 -4.73 -5.88
N THR A 369 -7.13 -3.87 -6.23
CA THR A 369 -5.71 -4.05 -5.98
C THR A 369 -5.39 -4.06 -4.48
N SER A 370 -6.30 -3.57 -3.63
CA SER A 370 -6.28 -3.78 -2.18
C SER A 370 -6.23 -5.25 -1.79
N ALA A 371 -6.77 -6.19 -2.57
CA ALA A 371 -6.62 -7.61 -2.25
C ALA A 371 -5.22 -8.16 -2.62
N VAL A 372 -4.48 -7.45 -3.47
CA VAL A 372 -3.22 -7.92 -4.06
C VAL A 372 -2.00 -7.52 -3.22
N ALA A 373 -2.00 -6.32 -2.62
CA ALA A 373 -0.99 -5.93 -1.63
C ALA A 373 -0.87 -6.96 -0.47
N PRO A 374 -1.94 -7.31 0.27
CA PRO A 374 -1.91 -8.31 1.32
C PRO A 374 -1.59 -9.72 0.81
N LEU A 375 -2.00 -10.08 -0.41
CA LEU A 375 -1.62 -11.35 -1.05
C LEU A 375 -0.10 -11.44 -1.23
N TRP A 376 0.52 -10.39 -1.75
CA TRP A 376 1.97 -10.31 -1.88
C TRP A 376 2.67 -10.21 -0.53
N ALA A 377 2.10 -9.51 0.44
CA ALA A 377 2.65 -9.45 1.79
C ALA A 377 2.74 -10.84 2.43
N ALA A 378 1.69 -11.67 2.28
CA ALA A 378 1.69 -13.05 2.73
C ALA A 378 2.71 -13.93 1.98
N LEU A 379 2.85 -13.73 0.66
CA LEU A 379 3.86 -14.45 -0.14
C LEU A 379 5.28 -14.11 0.33
N ILE A 380 5.58 -12.83 0.55
CA ILE A 380 6.88 -12.36 1.04
C ILE A 380 7.15 -12.92 2.44
N ALA A 381 6.18 -12.90 3.36
CA ALA A 381 6.34 -13.50 4.69
C ALA A 381 6.68 -15.00 4.62
N ARG A 382 6.01 -15.75 3.73
CA ARG A 382 6.33 -17.18 3.51
C ARG A 382 7.71 -17.40 2.92
N CYS A 383 8.14 -16.53 2.00
CA CYS A 383 9.51 -16.54 1.48
C CYS A 383 10.52 -16.21 2.58
N ASN A 384 10.27 -15.22 3.43
CA ASN A 384 11.12 -14.87 4.56
C ASN A 384 11.30 -16.06 5.51
N GLN A 385 10.20 -16.70 5.91
CA GLN A 385 10.20 -17.91 6.75
C GLN A 385 11.11 -18.99 6.15
N LYS A 386 10.94 -19.29 4.86
CA LYS A 386 11.69 -20.36 4.20
C LYS A 386 13.18 -20.04 4.03
N LEU A 387 13.50 -18.78 3.79
CA LEU A 387 14.87 -18.30 3.63
C LEU A 387 15.55 -18.00 4.98
N GLY A 388 14.80 -18.03 6.09
CA GLY A 388 15.31 -17.74 7.44
C GLY A 388 15.73 -16.29 7.65
N ARG A 389 15.26 -15.36 6.79
CA ARG A 389 15.57 -13.92 6.88
C ARG A 389 14.57 -13.06 6.11
N PRO A 390 14.35 -11.80 6.54
CA PRO A 390 13.64 -10.81 5.74
C PRO A 390 14.29 -10.61 4.37
N LEU A 391 13.45 -10.44 3.35
CA LEU A 391 13.87 -10.08 2.01
C LEU A 391 14.27 -8.59 1.90
N GLY A 392 13.55 -7.70 2.61
CA GLY A 392 13.77 -6.25 2.55
C GLY A 392 13.36 -5.66 1.21
N ASP A 393 14.18 -4.76 0.67
CA ASP A 393 13.95 -4.25 -0.68
C ASP A 393 14.12 -5.37 -1.72
N VAL A 394 13.02 -5.71 -2.40
CA VAL A 394 12.95 -6.82 -3.36
C VAL A 394 13.16 -6.38 -4.81
N HIS A 395 13.11 -5.09 -5.13
CA HIS A 395 12.96 -4.62 -6.52
C HIS A 395 14.11 -5.11 -7.41
N ALA A 396 15.36 -4.84 -7.03
CA ALA A 396 16.51 -5.30 -7.81
C ALA A 396 16.52 -6.82 -8.06
N ALA A 397 16.14 -7.61 -7.05
CA ALA A 397 16.05 -9.05 -7.18
C ALA A 397 14.93 -9.48 -8.13
N LEU A 398 13.72 -8.92 -8.01
CA LEU A 398 12.58 -9.28 -8.88
C LEU A 398 12.86 -8.93 -10.35
N TYR A 399 13.41 -7.75 -10.62
CA TYR A 399 13.74 -7.34 -12.00
C TYR A 399 14.93 -8.12 -12.58
N GLN A 400 15.87 -8.58 -11.75
CA GLN A 400 16.90 -9.53 -12.18
C GLN A 400 16.33 -10.93 -12.46
N ILE A 401 15.32 -11.35 -11.70
CA ILE A 401 14.62 -12.61 -11.97
C ILE A 401 13.88 -12.51 -13.32
N GLY A 402 13.26 -11.37 -13.59
CA GLY A 402 12.42 -11.14 -14.76
C GLY A 402 11.22 -12.08 -14.74
N THR A 403 10.61 -12.32 -15.89
CA THR A 403 9.35 -13.11 -15.99
C THR A 403 9.48 -14.60 -15.65
N ARG A 404 10.68 -15.12 -15.35
CA ARG A 404 10.92 -16.56 -15.09
C ARG A 404 10.20 -17.14 -13.88
N ALA A 405 9.88 -16.28 -12.90
CA ALA A 405 9.15 -16.66 -11.69
C ALA A 405 7.70 -16.15 -11.68
N PHE A 406 7.22 -15.67 -12.83
CA PHE A 406 5.93 -15.03 -12.97
C PHE A 406 5.16 -15.64 -14.14
N ARG A 407 3.85 -15.58 -14.05
CA ARG A 407 2.98 -15.75 -15.21
C ARG A 407 2.84 -14.38 -15.88
N ASP A 408 3.43 -14.26 -17.05
CA ASP A 408 3.34 -13.07 -17.90
C ASP A 408 1.89 -12.87 -18.40
N ILE A 409 1.36 -11.67 -18.22
CA ILE A 409 -0.02 -11.31 -18.59
C ILE A 409 0.05 -10.42 -19.82
N THR A 410 -0.34 -10.96 -20.97
CA THR A 410 -0.09 -10.29 -22.25
C THR A 410 -1.36 -9.78 -22.94
N GLN A 411 -2.50 -9.79 -22.24
CA GLN A 411 -3.81 -9.48 -22.81
C GLN A 411 -4.61 -8.54 -21.91
N GLY A 412 -5.19 -7.52 -22.52
CA GLY A 412 -5.98 -6.49 -21.84
C GLY A 412 -5.25 -5.15 -21.78
N ASN A 413 -5.91 -4.16 -21.17
CA ASN A 413 -5.43 -2.80 -21.00
C ASN A 413 -6.07 -2.23 -19.74
N ASN A 414 -5.53 -1.14 -19.20
CA ASN A 414 -6.15 -0.43 -18.06
C ASN A 414 -6.67 0.97 -18.44
N GLY A 415 -6.95 1.19 -19.73
CA GLY A 415 -7.23 2.52 -20.29
C GLY A 415 -6.14 2.94 -21.26
N ALA A 416 -5.18 3.73 -20.80
CA ALA A 416 -4.14 4.31 -21.65
C ALA A 416 -2.96 3.36 -21.95
N TYR A 417 -2.75 2.33 -21.13
CA TYR A 417 -1.66 1.36 -21.30
C TYR A 417 -2.21 -0.03 -21.60
N GLN A 418 -1.42 -0.83 -22.32
CA GLN A 418 -1.78 -2.15 -22.77
C GLN A 418 -0.77 -3.18 -22.26
N ALA A 419 -1.29 -4.36 -21.89
CA ALA A 419 -0.45 -5.50 -21.54
C ALA A 419 0.31 -6.05 -22.76
N ALA A 420 1.52 -6.55 -22.52
CA ALA A 420 2.41 -7.04 -23.56
C ALA A 420 3.37 -8.09 -22.99
N THR A 421 4.12 -8.79 -23.85
CA THR A 421 5.15 -9.72 -23.38
C THR A 421 6.23 -8.99 -22.58
N GLY A 422 6.55 -9.51 -21.40
CA GLY A 422 7.53 -8.93 -20.49
C GLY A 422 6.88 -8.05 -19.43
N TRP A 423 7.60 -7.01 -19.00
CA TRP A 423 7.01 -6.03 -18.09
C TRP A 423 6.06 -5.10 -18.86
N ASP A 424 4.90 -4.79 -18.29
CA ASP A 424 3.98 -3.78 -18.81
C ASP A 424 3.36 -2.87 -17.74
N PRO A 425 2.86 -1.67 -18.12
CA PRO A 425 2.24 -0.72 -17.19
C PRO A 425 0.80 -1.08 -16.78
N CYS A 426 0.41 -2.35 -16.84
CA CYS A 426 -0.85 -2.85 -16.32
C CYS A 426 -0.62 -3.90 -15.22
N THR A 427 0.33 -4.81 -15.42
CA THR A 427 0.56 -5.98 -14.56
C THR A 427 2.01 -6.20 -14.16
N GLY A 428 2.90 -5.30 -14.58
CA GLY A 428 4.30 -5.34 -14.24
C GLY A 428 4.95 -6.62 -14.77
N LEU A 429 5.69 -7.33 -13.92
CA LEU A 429 6.30 -8.63 -14.25
C LEU A 429 5.28 -9.78 -14.37
N GLY A 430 4.01 -9.54 -14.04
CA GLY A 430 2.93 -10.52 -14.06
C GLY A 430 2.55 -11.05 -12.67
N THR A 431 1.83 -12.17 -12.64
CA THR A 431 1.35 -12.79 -11.39
C THR A 431 2.32 -13.85 -10.87
N PRO A 432 2.40 -14.09 -9.55
CA PRO A 432 3.46 -14.92 -9.00
C PRO A 432 3.29 -16.40 -9.34
N ASN A 433 4.42 -17.07 -9.62
CA ASN A 433 4.59 -18.47 -9.25
C ASN A 433 5.45 -18.52 -7.99
N GLY A 434 4.82 -18.70 -6.83
CA GLY A 434 5.46 -18.56 -5.51
C GLY A 434 6.64 -19.51 -5.29
N GLU A 435 6.53 -20.77 -5.72
CA GLU A 435 7.63 -21.74 -5.63
C GLU A 435 8.81 -21.37 -6.53
N ALA A 436 8.54 -20.99 -7.79
CA ALA A 436 9.59 -20.54 -8.71
C ALA A 436 10.26 -19.26 -8.21
N LEU A 437 9.47 -18.33 -7.65
CA LEU A 437 9.96 -17.09 -7.06
C LEU A 437 10.88 -17.37 -5.87
N LEU A 438 10.45 -18.20 -4.92
CA LEU A 438 11.26 -18.60 -3.78
C LEU A 438 12.58 -19.25 -4.23
N ALA A 439 12.52 -20.17 -5.20
CA ALA A 439 13.72 -20.84 -5.73
C ALA A 439 14.68 -19.83 -6.38
N ALA A 440 14.16 -18.89 -7.16
CA ALA A 440 14.97 -17.86 -7.81
C ALA A 440 15.59 -16.88 -6.79
N LEU A 441 14.84 -16.48 -5.76
CA LEU A 441 15.33 -15.64 -4.66
C LEU A 441 16.41 -16.35 -3.83
N ALA A 442 16.30 -17.66 -3.64
CA ALA A 442 17.34 -18.45 -2.98
C ALA A 442 18.62 -18.51 -3.82
N ALA A 443 18.49 -18.64 -5.15
CA ALA A 443 19.62 -18.71 -6.07
C ALA A 443 20.40 -17.40 -6.22
N LEU A 444 19.76 -16.23 -6.08
CA LEU A 444 20.45 -14.93 -6.09
C LEU A 444 21.33 -14.68 -4.85
N LYS A 445 21.15 -15.49 -3.80
CA LYS A 445 21.89 -15.38 -2.54
C LYS A 445 23.06 -16.36 -2.45
N ALA A 446 23.16 -17.32 -3.37
CA ALA A 446 24.31 -18.23 -3.53
C ALA A 446 25.31 -17.63 -4.52
#